data_AF-A0A940KH41-F1
#
_entry.id   AF-A0A940KH41-F1
#
_cell.length_a   1.000
_cell.length_b   1.000
_cell.length_c   1.000
_cell.angle_alpha   90.00
_cell.angle_beta   90.00
_cell.angle_gamma   90.00
#
_symmetry.space_group_name_H-M   'P 1'
#
loop_
_entity.id
_entity.type
_entity.pdbx_description
1 polymer ?
#
loop_
_entity_poly.entity_id
_entity_poly.type
_entity_poly.pdbx_seq_one_letter_code
_entity_poly.pdbx_strand_id
1 'polypeptide(L)'
;MRKSLLACSAMLWAIMSTAQLTTAPDGGNKKAMVGERIGITDVTVHYDRPAVKGRDGQVWGGLVHKGFVDLGFGTSKSSPWRAGANENTTIEFSTDVKIEGRDLPAGKYALFIAYEPNESTVIFSKNSTSWGSFFYDPKEDALRVTVKPTTLDKKVEWLQYQFTDETETGATLQLEWEKLGIPIRIETDYVNLQIASFRKELRGERSFNPGWQSFNQAANFCLLHNTNLDEALTWVDNSISGAFIGERNFRNLSTKAQILTALNKPDEAKAIMKEALTIGTPADVHNYARQLLIQKKNQEAFEVFKFNYDRNPNTFTTNMGLSRGYSALGNYKKALEYANKALPQSPDNGNKINVEKIIKMLGEGKDVN
;
A
#
# COMPACT_ATOMS: atom_id res chain seq x y z
N MET A 1 71.19 -11.29 38.13
CA MET A 1 71.31 -11.30 36.66
C MET A 1 71.34 -12.72 36.12
N ARG A 2 70.28 -13.15 35.40
CA ARG A 2 70.22 -14.18 34.32
C ARG A 2 68.77 -14.69 34.23
N LYS A 3 68.05 -14.30 33.18
CA LYS A 3 67.78 -15.06 31.93
C LYS A 3 66.54 -15.97 32.04
N SER A 4 65.44 -15.44 31.53
CA SER A 4 64.41 -16.02 30.65
C SER A 4 64.12 -17.52 30.70
N LEU A 5 62.82 -17.86 30.81
CA LEU A 5 62.15 -18.83 29.93
C LEU A 5 60.62 -18.66 30.04
N LEU A 6 60.02 -18.14 28.96
CA LEU A 6 58.58 -18.21 28.70
C LEU A 6 58.24 -19.65 28.30
N ALA A 7 57.23 -20.23 28.96
CA ALA A 7 56.55 -21.43 28.50
C ALA A 7 55.09 -21.08 28.21
N CYS A 8 54.78 -20.89 26.92
CA CYS A 8 53.40 -20.78 26.44
C CYS A 8 52.71 -22.14 26.58
N SER A 9 51.74 -22.24 27.49
CA SER A 9 50.85 -23.40 27.56
C SER A 9 49.69 -23.15 26.60
N ALA A 10 49.68 -23.85 25.46
CA ALA A 10 48.57 -23.82 24.51
C ALA A 10 47.47 -24.77 25.01
N MET A 11 46.38 -24.21 25.52
CA MET A 11 45.18 -24.95 25.90
C MET A 11 44.38 -25.28 24.63
N LEU A 12 44.43 -26.53 24.18
CA LEU A 12 43.61 -27.03 23.07
C LEU A 12 42.16 -27.16 23.53
N TRP A 13 41.30 -26.25 23.07
CA TRP A 13 39.85 -26.42 23.11
C TRP A 13 39.44 -27.35 21.96
N ALA A 14 39.00 -28.56 22.30
CA ALA A 14 38.33 -29.44 21.34
C ALA A 14 36.92 -28.90 21.07
N ILE A 15 36.76 -28.19 19.95
CA ILE A 15 35.45 -27.87 19.41
C ILE A 15 34.90 -29.16 18.81
N MET A 16 33.97 -29.83 19.50
CA MET A 16 33.15 -30.85 18.85
C MET A 16 32.14 -30.14 17.94
N SER A 17 32.56 -29.89 16.70
CA SER A 17 31.65 -29.50 15.63
C SER A 17 30.84 -30.73 15.20
N THR A 18 29.58 -30.83 15.61
CA THR A 18 28.62 -31.67 14.90
C THR A 18 28.29 -30.99 13.57
N ALA A 19 29.13 -31.18 12.57
CA ALA A 19 28.83 -30.79 11.19
C ALA A 19 27.94 -31.87 10.57
N GLN A 20 26.64 -31.84 10.85
CA GLN A 20 25.70 -32.41 9.89
C GLN A 20 25.65 -31.46 8.68
N LEU A 21 25.89 -32.00 7.48
CA LEU A 21 25.68 -31.27 6.23
C LEU A 21 24.21 -30.82 6.17
N THR A 22 23.96 -29.61 5.70
CA THR A 22 22.59 -29.14 5.43
C THR A 22 21.97 -30.04 4.36
N THR A 23 21.05 -30.90 4.76
CA THR A 23 20.27 -31.75 3.86
C THR A 23 18.89 -31.13 3.62
N ALA A 24 18.29 -31.43 2.47
CA ALA A 24 16.89 -31.05 2.21
C ALA A 24 15.96 -31.71 3.25
N PRO A 25 14.84 -31.06 3.64
CA PRO A 25 13.87 -31.64 4.55
C PRO A 25 13.43 -33.04 4.10
N ASP A 26 13.49 -34.00 5.01
CA ASP A 26 13.05 -35.39 4.79
C ASP A 26 11.51 -35.49 4.79
N GLY A 27 10.95 -36.57 4.25
CA GLY A 27 9.50 -36.85 4.25
C GLY A 27 8.73 -36.35 3.02
N GLY A 28 9.41 -35.74 2.04
CA GLY A 28 8.83 -35.42 0.73
C GLY A 28 7.84 -34.24 0.69
N ASN A 29 7.71 -33.49 1.79
CA ASN A 29 7.01 -32.21 1.85
C ASN A 29 8.06 -31.10 1.74
N LYS A 30 7.87 -30.16 0.81
CA LYS A 30 8.81 -29.05 0.61
C LYS A 30 8.39 -27.86 1.46
N LYS A 31 9.36 -27.14 2.05
CA LYS A 31 9.10 -25.85 2.70
C LYS A 31 8.85 -24.78 1.63
N ALA A 32 7.90 -23.90 1.89
CA ALA A 32 7.53 -22.78 1.05
C ALA A 32 7.18 -21.56 1.92
N MET A 33 7.24 -20.38 1.30
CA MET A 33 6.76 -19.14 1.91
C MET A 33 6.15 -18.24 0.85
N VAL A 34 5.18 -17.43 1.27
CA VAL A 34 4.60 -16.35 0.47
C VAL A 34 4.46 -15.13 1.38
N GLY A 35 4.61 -13.93 0.84
CA GLY A 35 4.39 -12.70 1.58
C GLY A 35 3.83 -11.61 0.68
N GLU A 36 3.11 -10.68 1.29
CA GLU A 36 2.45 -9.55 0.63
C GLU A 36 2.50 -8.32 1.54
N ARG A 37 2.57 -7.13 0.95
CA ARG A 37 2.45 -5.87 1.69
C ARG A 37 1.10 -5.23 1.39
N ILE A 38 0.20 -5.27 2.38
CA ILE A 38 -1.13 -4.69 2.30
C ILE A 38 -1.10 -3.30 2.95
N GLY A 39 -1.12 -2.24 2.13
CA GLY A 39 -0.85 -0.88 2.60
C GLY A 39 0.60 -0.76 3.11
N ILE A 40 0.78 -0.60 4.42
CA ILE A 40 2.11 -0.64 5.07
C ILE A 40 2.30 -1.86 6.00
N THR A 41 1.40 -2.84 5.91
CA THR A 41 1.44 -4.06 6.71
C THR A 41 2.04 -5.21 5.90
N ASP A 42 3.18 -5.71 6.34
CA ASP A 42 3.74 -6.98 5.87
C ASP A 42 2.96 -8.16 6.46
N VAL A 43 2.56 -9.08 5.58
CA VAL A 43 1.95 -10.38 5.89
C VAL A 43 2.84 -11.48 5.32
N THR A 44 3.23 -12.45 6.13
CA THR A 44 4.07 -13.58 5.66
C THR A 44 3.50 -14.91 6.13
N VAL A 45 3.43 -15.88 5.22
CA VAL A 45 3.02 -17.26 5.52
C VAL A 45 4.19 -18.20 5.26
N HIS A 46 4.58 -18.98 6.27
CA HIS A 46 5.54 -20.07 6.15
C HIS A 46 4.83 -21.40 6.32
N TYR A 47 5.07 -22.34 5.41
CA TYR A 47 4.34 -23.60 5.38
C TYR A 47 5.14 -24.71 4.71
N ASP A 48 4.84 -25.95 5.09
CA ASP A 48 5.29 -27.15 4.39
C ASP A 48 4.16 -27.63 3.49
N ARG A 49 4.45 -27.79 2.19
CA ARG A 49 3.43 -28.13 1.18
C ARG A 49 3.43 -29.61 0.81
N PRO A 50 2.39 -30.38 1.19
CA PRO A 50 2.17 -31.73 0.69
C PRO A 50 1.68 -31.72 -0.76
N ALA A 51 1.91 -32.82 -1.48
CA ALA A 51 1.36 -33.07 -2.81
C ALA A 51 0.14 -34.01 -2.76
N VAL A 52 -0.76 -33.86 -3.74
CA VAL A 52 -1.90 -34.77 -3.94
C VAL A 52 -1.39 -36.20 -4.20
N LYS A 53 -0.35 -36.37 -5.03
CA LYS A 53 0.28 -37.67 -5.36
C LYS A 53 -0.74 -38.75 -5.80
N GLY A 54 -1.67 -38.37 -6.67
CA GLY A 54 -2.69 -39.28 -7.22
C GLY A 54 -3.84 -39.64 -6.26
N ARG A 55 -3.94 -38.97 -5.11
CA ARG A 55 -5.05 -39.11 -4.15
C ARG A 55 -6.21 -38.14 -4.44
N ASP A 56 -6.50 -37.92 -5.73
CA ASP A 56 -7.60 -37.08 -6.17
C ASP A 56 -8.92 -37.60 -5.54
N GLY A 57 -9.70 -36.71 -4.92
CA GLY A 57 -10.92 -36.99 -4.17
C GLY A 57 -10.72 -37.53 -2.75
N GLN A 58 -9.47 -37.74 -2.30
CA GLN A 58 -9.14 -38.34 -0.99
C GLN A 58 -8.37 -37.39 -0.07
N VAL A 59 -8.04 -36.19 -0.55
CA VAL A 59 -7.37 -35.17 0.28
C VAL A 59 -8.33 -34.67 1.35
N TRP A 60 -9.46 -34.11 0.95
CA TRP A 60 -10.43 -33.49 1.86
C TRP A 60 -11.43 -34.50 2.43
N GLY A 61 -11.48 -34.63 3.76
CA GLY A 61 -12.25 -35.67 4.45
C GLY A 61 -11.51 -37.01 4.60
N GLY A 62 -10.35 -37.16 3.96
CA GLY A 62 -9.43 -38.29 4.14
C GLY A 62 -8.15 -37.84 4.84
N LEU A 63 -7.18 -37.36 4.06
CA LEU A 63 -5.89 -36.87 4.60
C LEU A 63 -6.06 -35.63 5.49
N VAL A 64 -6.91 -34.69 5.08
CA VAL A 64 -7.41 -33.59 5.90
C VAL A 64 -8.71 -34.05 6.54
N HIS A 65 -8.67 -34.36 7.83
CA HIS A 65 -9.87 -34.75 8.57
C HIS A 65 -10.85 -33.58 8.67
N LYS A 66 -12.14 -33.91 8.88
CA LYS A 66 -13.16 -32.91 9.17
C LYS A 66 -13.05 -32.42 10.62
N GLY A 67 -13.42 -31.17 10.86
CA GLY A 67 -13.50 -30.55 12.17
C GLY A 67 -12.26 -30.78 13.04
N PHE A 68 -12.49 -31.36 14.21
CA PHE A 68 -11.46 -31.69 15.19
C PHE A 68 -11.43 -33.20 15.44
N VAL A 69 -10.23 -33.78 15.57
CA VAL A 69 -10.04 -35.21 15.86
C VAL A 69 -8.98 -35.44 16.93
N ASP A 70 -9.05 -36.57 17.64
CA ASP A 70 -7.90 -37.07 18.41
C ASP A 70 -6.93 -37.74 17.43
N LEU A 71 -5.73 -37.18 17.30
CA LEU A 71 -4.69 -37.72 16.42
C LEU A 71 -3.95 -38.91 17.04
N GLY A 72 -4.28 -39.29 18.27
CA GLY A 72 -3.67 -40.41 19.00
C GLY A 72 -2.24 -40.13 19.46
N PHE A 73 -1.75 -38.89 19.31
CA PHE A 73 -0.39 -38.48 19.63
C PHE A 73 -0.35 -37.02 20.10
N GLY A 74 0.60 -36.70 20.98
CA GLY A 74 0.69 -35.40 21.64
C GLY A 74 -0.31 -35.22 22.78
N THR A 75 -0.45 -33.98 23.25
CA THR A 75 -1.32 -33.63 24.40
C THR A 75 -2.74 -33.28 23.98
N SER A 76 -2.96 -32.94 22.71
CA SER A 76 -4.29 -32.58 22.21
C SER A 76 -5.15 -33.81 21.99
N LYS A 77 -6.43 -33.69 22.38
CA LYS A 77 -7.49 -34.68 22.13
C LYS A 77 -8.55 -34.19 21.16
N SER A 78 -8.38 -32.97 20.65
CA SER A 78 -9.30 -32.31 19.75
C SER A 78 -8.49 -31.36 18.88
N SER A 79 -7.86 -31.91 17.85
CA SER A 79 -6.92 -31.20 16.99
C SER A 79 -7.57 -30.80 15.67
N PRO A 80 -7.51 -29.51 15.27
CA PRO A 80 -7.82 -29.08 13.90
C PRO A 80 -6.66 -29.44 12.96
N TRP A 81 -6.85 -29.33 11.64
CA TRP A 81 -5.76 -29.53 10.68
C TRP A 81 -4.79 -28.35 10.69
N ARG A 82 -3.48 -28.62 10.64
CA ARG A 82 -2.38 -27.62 10.68
C ARG A 82 -2.21 -26.76 9.41
N ALA A 83 -3.19 -26.79 8.51
CA ALA A 83 -3.18 -26.04 7.26
C ALA A 83 -1.87 -26.21 6.44
N GLY A 84 -1.33 -27.42 6.42
CA GLY A 84 0.00 -27.73 5.90
C GLY A 84 0.44 -29.13 6.30
N ALA A 85 1.75 -29.38 6.28
CA ALA A 85 2.38 -30.62 6.72
C ALA A 85 3.47 -30.36 7.77
N ASN A 86 3.97 -31.42 8.41
CA ASN A 86 5.08 -31.36 9.39
C ASN A 86 4.82 -30.37 10.55
N GLU A 87 5.63 -29.31 10.67
CA GLU A 87 5.48 -28.20 11.63
C GLU A 87 4.19 -27.38 11.39
N ASN A 88 3.87 -26.48 12.31
CA ASN A 88 2.76 -25.54 12.10
C ASN A 88 3.01 -24.67 10.86
N THR A 89 2.01 -24.55 10.00
CA THR A 89 1.93 -23.38 9.12
C THR A 89 1.83 -22.14 9.99
N THR A 90 2.68 -21.15 9.75
CA THR A 90 2.66 -19.90 10.51
C THR A 90 2.33 -18.72 9.62
N ILE A 91 1.52 -17.81 10.14
CA ILE A 91 1.20 -16.52 9.52
C ILE A 91 1.63 -15.39 10.46
N GLU A 92 2.29 -14.38 9.92
CA GLU A 92 2.83 -13.26 10.67
C GLU A 92 2.37 -11.93 10.08
N PHE A 93 1.96 -11.02 10.97
CA PHE A 93 1.48 -9.68 10.65
C PHE A 93 2.35 -8.64 11.37
N SER A 94 2.88 -7.68 10.63
CA SER A 94 3.72 -6.60 11.19
C SER A 94 2.94 -5.50 11.92
N THR A 95 1.64 -5.40 11.68
CA THR A 95 0.71 -4.48 12.36
C THR A 95 -0.61 -5.20 12.64
N ASP A 96 -1.49 -4.57 13.42
CA ASP A 96 -2.83 -5.09 13.68
C ASP A 96 -3.64 -5.17 12.37
N VAL A 97 -4.44 -6.22 12.23
CA VAL A 97 -5.25 -6.50 11.04
C VAL A 97 -6.67 -6.89 11.42
N LYS A 98 -7.56 -6.88 10.43
CA LYS A 98 -8.85 -7.58 10.51
C LYS A 98 -8.82 -8.81 9.64
N ILE A 99 -9.24 -9.95 10.19
CA ILE A 99 -9.44 -11.19 9.46
C ILE A 99 -10.95 -11.46 9.40
N GLU A 100 -11.52 -11.55 8.21
CA GLU A 100 -12.97 -11.71 8.02
C GLU A 100 -13.78 -10.69 8.87
N GLY A 101 -13.30 -9.43 8.89
CA GLY A 101 -13.89 -8.33 9.66
C GLY A 101 -13.60 -8.33 11.18
N ARG A 102 -12.90 -9.34 11.73
CA ARG A 102 -12.57 -9.44 13.16
C ARG A 102 -11.14 -9.02 13.46
N ASP A 103 -10.95 -8.28 14.55
CA ASP A 103 -9.63 -7.77 14.94
C ASP A 103 -8.66 -8.90 15.34
N LEU A 104 -7.42 -8.80 14.86
CA LEU A 104 -6.29 -9.63 15.23
C LEU A 104 -5.06 -8.74 15.41
N PRO A 105 -4.46 -8.69 16.63
CA PRO A 105 -3.25 -7.91 16.85
C PRO A 105 -2.07 -8.37 16.00
N ALA A 106 -1.10 -7.49 15.78
CA ALA A 106 0.18 -7.80 15.18
C ALA A 106 0.85 -8.98 15.90
N GLY A 107 1.56 -9.81 15.15
CA GLY A 107 2.28 -10.95 15.70
C GLY A 107 2.31 -12.16 14.78
N LYS A 108 2.92 -13.22 15.30
CA LYS A 108 3.07 -14.50 14.62
C LYS A 108 2.14 -15.54 15.23
N TYR A 109 1.39 -16.22 14.37
CA TYR A 109 0.37 -17.19 14.75
C TYR A 109 0.58 -18.51 14.02
N ALA A 110 0.26 -19.62 14.67
CA ALA A 110 -0.01 -20.87 13.96
C ALA A 110 -1.38 -20.80 13.30
N LEU A 111 -1.46 -21.25 12.05
CA LEU A 111 -2.69 -21.32 11.27
C LEU A 111 -3.24 -22.75 11.32
N PHE A 112 -4.46 -22.89 11.83
CA PHE A 112 -5.20 -24.15 11.80
C PHE A 112 -6.54 -23.98 11.07
N ILE A 113 -7.04 -25.08 10.53
CA ILE A 113 -8.35 -25.15 9.88
C ILE A 113 -9.10 -26.35 10.42
N ALA A 114 -10.22 -26.10 11.08
CA ALA A 114 -11.24 -27.12 11.34
C ALA A 114 -12.11 -27.19 10.08
N TYR A 115 -11.75 -28.12 9.19
CA TYR A 115 -12.34 -28.21 7.85
C TYR A 115 -13.76 -28.76 7.90
N GLU A 116 -14.68 -28.07 7.24
CA GLU A 116 -15.98 -28.61 6.82
C GLU A 116 -16.30 -28.12 5.40
N PRO A 117 -16.94 -28.95 4.54
CA PRO A 117 -17.12 -28.62 3.13
C PRO A 117 -17.91 -27.34 2.84
N ASN A 118 -18.89 -27.02 3.69
CA ASN A 118 -19.76 -25.85 3.49
C ASN A 118 -19.23 -24.60 4.19
N GLU A 119 -18.55 -24.78 5.31
CA GLU A 119 -18.20 -23.69 6.22
C GLU A 119 -17.08 -24.15 7.16
N SER A 120 -15.84 -23.73 6.90
CA SER A 120 -14.67 -24.11 7.70
C SER A 120 -14.33 -23.04 8.73
N THR A 121 -13.79 -23.46 9.89
CA THR A 121 -13.25 -22.52 10.87
C THR A 121 -11.74 -22.39 10.70
N VAL A 122 -11.27 -21.18 10.42
CA VAL A 122 -9.85 -20.83 10.44
C VAL A 122 -9.49 -20.29 11.81
N ILE A 123 -8.36 -20.75 12.34
CA ILE A 123 -7.94 -20.52 13.72
C ILE A 123 -6.51 -19.98 13.71
N PHE A 124 -6.31 -18.87 14.42
CA PHE A 124 -5.02 -18.24 14.64
C PHE A 124 -4.62 -18.48 16.08
N SER A 125 -3.63 -19.33 16.32
CA SER A 125 -3.14 -19.68 17.66
C SER A 125 -1.82 -18.99 17.98
N LYS A 126 -1.66 -18.51 19.22
CA LYS A 126 -0.45 -17.83 19.70
C LYS A 126 0.77 -18.74 19.79
N ASN A 127 0.57 -20.06 19.80
CA ASN A 127 1.66 -21.04 19.82
C ASN A 127 2.09 -21.41 18.39
N SER A 128 3.04 -20.63 17.85
CA SER A 128 3.54 -20.79 16.49
C SER A 128 4.68 -21.81 16.35
N THR A 129 5.14 -22.44 17.43
CA THR A 129 6.38 -23.25 17.44
C THR A 129 6.15 -24.75 17.51
N SER A 130 4.90 -25.18 17.74
CA SER A 130 4.58 -26.60 17.91
C SER A 130 4.74 -27.41 16.63
N TRP A 131 5.00 -28.71 16.80
CA TRP A 131 5.04 -29.66 15.70
C TRP A 131 3.62 -30.02 15.26
N GLY A 132 3.02 -29.16 14.45
CA GLY A 132 1.68 -29.36 13.94
C GLY A 132 0.61 -29.36 15.03
N SER A 133 -0.49 -30.07 14.75
CA SER A 133 -1.70 -30.03 15.57
C SER A 133 -1.66 -30.91 16.83
N PHE A 134 -0.58 -31.66 17.07
CA PHE A 134 -0.53 -32.64 18.16
C PHE A 134 -0.57 -32.01 19.57
N PHE A 135 -0.17 -30.75 19.67
CA PHE A 135 -0.12 -29.98 20.92
C PHE A 135 -1.07 -28.77 20.90
N TYR A 136 -2.06 -28.79 20.01
CA TYR A 136 -3.06 -27.73 19.93
C TYR A 136 -3.79 -27.56 21.28
N ASP A 137 -3.77 -26.35 21.83
CA ASP A 137 -4.58 -25.95 22.98
C ASP A 137 -5.52 -24.80 22.57
N PRO A 138 -6.85 -24.96 22.64
CA PRO A 138 -7.79 -23.91 22.28
C PRO A 138 -7.68 -22.66 23.17
N LYS A 139 -7.04 -22.73 24.34
CA LYS A 139 -6.74 -21.55 25.19
C LYS A 139 -5.70 -20.63 24.57
N GLU A 140 -4.92 -21.12 23.61
CA GLU A 140 -3.91 -20.36 22.90
C GLU A 140 -4.48 -19.64 21.66
N ASP A 141 -5.76 -19.87 21.32
CA ASP A 141 -6.40 -19.21 20.19
C ASP A 141 -6.49 -17.70 20.42
N ALA A 142 -5.93 -16.93 19.49
CA ALA A 142 -6.11 -15.49 19.41
C ALA A 142 -7.40 -15.13 18.67
N LEU A 143 -7.74 -15.88 17.62
CA LEU A 143 -8.92 -15.63 16.80
C LEU A 143 -9.43 -16.91 16.14
N ARG A 144 -10.76 -17.00 16.03
CA ARG A 144 -11.46 -17.94 15.15
C ARG A 144 -12.38 -17.17 14.21
N VAL A 145 -12.28 -17.48 12.93
CA VAL A 145 -13.15 -16.94 11.88
C VAL A 145 -13.71 -18.08 11.05
N THR A 146 -14.84 -17.80 10.43
CA THR A 146 -15.57 -18.77 9.63
C THR A 146 -15.49 -18.34 8.18
N VAL A 147 -15.13 -19.27 7.30
CA VAL A 147 -14.95 -19.03 5.87
C VAL A 147 -15.65 -20.11 5.06
N LYS A 148 -16.05 -19.77 3.84
CA LYS A 148 -16.67 -20.73 2.92
C LYS A 148 -15.61 -21.28 1.95
N PRO A 149 -15.31 -22.59 1.99
CA PRO A 149 -14.49 -23.21 0.96
C PRO A 149 -15.06 -23.03 -0.44
N THR A 150 -14.18 -22.91 -1.42
CA THR A 150 -14.54 -22.77 -2.84
C THR A 150 -13.99 -23.92 -3.65
N THR A 151 -14.65 -24.26 -4.77
CA THR A 151 -14.11 -25.21 -5.74
C THR A 151 -13.21 -24.48 -6.72
N LEU A 152 -12.06 -25.07 -7.02
CA LEU A 152 -11.12 -24.58 -8.02
C LEU A 152 -11.41 -25.20 -9.39
N ASP A 153 -11.28 -24.40 -10.45
CA ASP A 153 -11.45 -24.87 -11.83
C ASP A 153 -10.37 -25.88 -12.24
N LYS A 154 -9.16 -25.70 -11.72
CA LYS A 154 -7.99 -26.52 -12.02
C LYS A 154 -7.46 -27.14 -10.74
N LYS A 155 -6.92 -28.36 -10.89
CA LYS A 155 -6.25 -29.05 -9.79
C LYS A 155 -4.93 -28.36 -9.45
N VAL A 156 -4.71 -28.14 -8.16
CA VAL A 156 -3.45 -27.71 -7.55
C VAL A 156 -2.75 -28.91 -6.92
N GLU A 157 -1.65 -29.36 -7.53
CA GLU A 157 -0.95 -30.58 -7.12
C GLU A 157 -0.22 -30.44 -5.78
N TRP A 158 0.44 -29.30 -5.55
CA TRP A 158 1.13 -28.99 -4.30
C TRP A 158 0.35 -27.93 -3.56
N LEU A 159 0.05 -28.15 -2.28
CA LEU A 159 -0.59 -27.13 -1.45
C LEU A 159 0.15 -25.80 -1.61
N GLN A 160 -0.59 -24.73 -1.83
CA GLN A 160 -0.02 -23.40 -1.96
C GLN A 160 -0.88 -22.35 -1.26
N TYR A 161 -0.23 -21.25 -0.92
CA TYR A 161 -0.88 -20.02 -0.50
C TYR A 161 -0.58 -18.94 -1.53
N GLN A 162 -1.57 -18.14 -1.87
CA GLN A 162 -1.40 -16.97 -2.74
C GLN A 162 -2.27 -15.81 -2.26
N PHE A 163 -1.88 -14.59 -2.58
CA PHE A 163 -2.69 -13.40 -2.35
C PHE A 163 -3.48 -13.07 -3.62
N THR A 164 -4.75 -12.72 -3.45
CA THR A 164 -5.67 -12.30 -4.53
C THR A 164 -6.49 -11.09 -4.07
N ASP A 165 -7.25 -10.50 -4.99
CA ASP A 165 -8.21 -9.41 -4.70
C ASP A 165 -7.60 -8.24 -3.92
N GLU A 166 -6.41 -7.84 -4.36
CA GLU A 166 -5.65 -6.76 -3.74
C GLU A 166 -6.33 -5.40 -3.91
N THR A 167 -6.32 -4.67 -2.81
CA THR A 167 -6.78 -3.29 -2.68
C THR A 167 -5.78 -2.54 -1.81
N GLU A 168 -5.86 -1.21 -1.76
CA GLU A 168 -4.99 -0.41 -0.89
C GLU A 168 -5.07 -0.79 0.60
N THR A 169 -6.20 -1.33 1.04
CA THR A 169 -6.50 -1.62 2.45
C THR A 169 -6.75 -3.10 2.74
N GLY A 170 -6.49 -4.01 1.80
CA GLY A 170 -6.75 -5.44 2.02
C GLY A 170 -6.40 -6.34 0.85
N ALA A 171 -6.20 -7.62 1.14
CA ALA A 171 -6.07 -8.71 0.17
C ALA A 171 -6.80 -9.97 0.68
N THR A 172 -6.97 -10.97 -0.17
CA THR A 172 -7.47 -12.30 0.21
C THR A 172 -6.31 -13.28 0.19
N LEU A 173 -6.02 -13.92 1.32
CA LEU A 173 -5.10 -15.06 1.37
C LEU A 173 -5.87 -16.32 0.97
N GLN A 174 -5.49 -16.93 -0.14
CA GLN A 174 -6.10 -18.13 -0.67
C GLN A 174 -5.20 -19.34 -0.39
N LEU A 175 -5.68 -20.28 0.43
CA LEU A 175 -5.11 -21.63 0.49
C LEU A 175 -5.70 -22.44 -0.66
N GLU A 176 -4.86 -23.06 -1.48
CA GLU A 176 -5.30 -23.93 -2.58
C GLU A 176 -4.62 -25.28 -2.50
N TRP A 177 -5.43 -26.35 -2.55
CA TRP A 177 -4.90 -27.69 -2.68
C TRP A 177 -5.94 -28.65 -3.27
N GLU A 178 -5.47 -29.49 -4.19
CA GLU A 178 -6.34 -30.33 -5.01
C GLU A 178 -7.35 -29.46 -5.78
N LYS A 179 -8.65 -29.61 -5.55
CA LYS A 179 -9.71 -28.80 -6.20
C LYS A 179 -10.43 -27.88 -5.22
N LEU A 180 -9.84 -27.61 -4.05
CA LEU A 180 -10.47 -26.80 -3.01
C LEU A 180 -9.61 -25.59 -2.69
N GLY A 181 -10.28 -24.45 -2.58
CA GLY A 181 -9.76 -23.18 -2.10
C GLY A 181 -10.36 -22.81 -0.75
N ILE A 182 -9.58 -22.17 0.11
CA ILE A 182 -10.07 -21.56 1.36
C ILE A 182 -9.63 -20.08 1.34
N PRO A 183 -10.54 -19.16 0.99
CA PRO A 183 -10.27 -17.72 1.03
C PRO A 183 -10.30 -17.21 2.47
N ILE A 184 -9.35 -16.33 2.80
CA ILE A 184 -9.28 -15.62 4.06
C ILE A 184 -9.05 -14.13 3.75
N ARG A 185 -10.08 -13.32 3.94
CA ARG A 185 -10.02 -11.86 3.76
C ARG A 185 -9.20 -11.22 4.88
N ILE A 186 -8.18 -10.46 4.48
CA ILE A 186 -7.30 -9.70 5.36
C ILE A 186 -7.48 -8.22 5.02
N GLU A 187 -7.73 -7.40 6.04
CA GLU A 187 -7.88 -5.96 5.91
C GLU A 187 -6.96 -5.24 6.90
N THR A 188 -6.48 -4.07 6.50
CA THR A 188 -5.57 -3.23 7.29
C THR A 188 -6.16 -1.85 7.46
N ASP A 189 -5.88 -1.22 8.60
CA ASP A 189 -6.25 0.18 8.84
C ASP A 189 -5.21 1.12 8.21
N TYR A 190 -4.97 0.97 6.90
CA TYR A 190 -3.87 1.60 6.19
C TYR A 190 -3.81 3.12 6.43
N VAL A 191 -4.94 3.81 6.33
CA VAL A 191 -4.99 5.27 6.47
C VAL A 191 -4.51 5.70 7.86
N ASN A 192 -5.01 5.08 8.93
CA ASN A 192 -4.59 5.43 10.29
C ASN A 192 -3.15 4.98 10.59
N LEU A 193 -2.74 3.80 10.10
CA LEU A 193 -1.36 3.32 10.22
C LEU A 193 -0.38 4.26 9.53
N GLN A 194 -0.71 4.75 8.33
CA GLN A 194 0.12 5.66 7.55
C GLN A 194 0.26 7.03 8.25
N ILE A 195 -0.84 7.57 8.80
CA ILE A 195 -0.83 8.81 9.59
C ILE A 195 0.01 8.64 10.87
N ALA A 196 -0.14 7.51 11.56
CA ALA A 196 0.69 7.18 12.72
C ALA A 196 2.19 7.07 12.35
N SER A 197 2.50 6.49 11.18
CA SER A 197 3.86 6.44 10.64
C SER A 197 4.40 7.85 10.40
N PHE A 198 3.63 8.73 9.75
CA PHE A 198 4.03 10.12 9.55
C PHE A 198 4.29 10.86 10.86
N ARG A 199 3.44 10.71 11.88
CA ARG A 199 3.67 11.30 13.21
C ARG A 199 5.00 10.85 13.83
N LYS A 200 5.39 9.59 13.62
CA LYS A 200 6.67 9.06 14.10
C LYS A 200 7.84 9.59 13.27
N GLU A 201 7.73 9.53 11.95
CA GLU A 201 8.80 9.89 11.02
C GLU A 201 9.11 11.39 11.01
N LEU A 202 8.08 12.24 11.12
CA LEU A 202 8.22 13.70 11.22
C LEU A 202 8.83 14.17 12.55
N ARG A 203 9.18 13.24 13.46
CA ARG A 203 9.98 13.52 14.65
C ARG A 203 11.46 13.16 14.48
N GLY A 204 11.82 12.51 13.37
CA GLY A 204 13.18 12.05 13.06
C GLY A 204 13.81 12.81 11.89
N GLU A 205 14.85 12.23 11.28
CA GLU A 205 15.61 12.85 10.18
C GLU A 205 14.73 13.32 9.01
N ARG A 206 13.64 12.60 8.72
CA ARG A 206 12.69 12.91 7.65
C ARG A 206 12.00 14.27 7.82
N SER A 207 11.97 14.82 9.04
CA SER A 207 11.46 16.18 9.28
C SER A 207 12.41 17.26 8.80
N PHE A 208 13.72 16.99 8.74
CA PHE A 208 14.76 17.96 8.34
C PHE A 208 15.19 17.78 6.89
N ASN A 209 15.25 16.54 6.42
CA ASN A 209 15.63 16.23 5.04
C ASN A 209 14.62 15.22 4.45
N PRO A 210 13.83 15.59 3.43
CA PRO A 210 13.94 16.82 2.62
C PRO A 210 13.39 18.11 3.29
N GLY A 211 12.78 18.04 4.47
CA GLY A 211 12.27 19.22 5.18
C GLY A 211 10.78 19.43 4.92
N TRP A 212 10.41 20.60 4.37
CA TRP A 212 9.02 20.98 4.12
C TRP A 212 8.22 19.95 3.30
N GLN A 213 8.86 19.21 2.39
CA GLN A 213 8.22 18.25 1.50
C GLN A 213 7.59 17.11 2.30
N SER A 214 8.24 16.64 3.36
CA SER A 214 7.71 15.56 4.21
C SER A 214 6.43 16.00 4.92
N PHE A 215 6.44 17.22 5.45
CA PHE A 215 5.25 17.82 6.09
C PHE A 215 4.12 18.04 5.08
N ASN A 216 4.45 18.54 3.89
CA ASN A 216 3.45 18.71 2.84
C ASN A 216 2.87 17.37 2.36
N GLN A 217 3.71 16.33 2.28
CA GLN A 217 3.27 14.98 1.90
C GLN A 217 2.26 14.43 2.91
N ALA A 218 2.55 14.53 4.20
CA ALA A 218 1.66 14.07 5.26
C ALA A 218 0.33 14.86 5.26
N ALA A 219 0.38 16.18 5.09
CA ALA A 219 -0.81 17.02 4.96
C ALA A 219 -1.65 16.66 3.73
N ASN A 220 -1.00 16.46 2.58
CA ASN A 220 -1.67 16.09 1.35
C ASN A 220 -2.28 14.68 1.42
N PHE A 221 -1.64 13.74 2.12
CA PHE A 221 -2.23 12.42 2.36
C PHE A 221 -3.56 12.54 3.11
N CYS A 222 -3.57 13.29 4.21
CA CYS A 222 -4.79 13.54 4.99
C CYS A 222 -5.90 14.20 4.15
N LEU A 223 -5.53 15.17 3.30
CA LEU A 223 -6.45 15.80 2.36
C LEU A 223 -7.04 14.81 1.35
N LEU A 224 -6.22 13.95 0.74
CA LEU A 224 -6.68 12.96 -0.25
C LEU A 224 -7.64 11.93 0.34
N HIS A 225 -7.41 11.52 1.60
CA HIS A 225 -8.28 10.60 2.33
C HIS A 225 -9.40 11.31 3.12
N ASN A 226 -9.50 12.64 3.02
CA ASN A 226 -10.47 13.48 3.73
C ASN A 226 -10.58 13.16 5.23
N THR A 227 -9.43 13.00 5.90
CA THR A 227 -9.32 12.66 7.32
C THR A 227 -8.27 13.54 7.99
N ASN A 228 -8.31 13.65 9.33
CA ASN A 228 -7.29 14.35 10.13
C ASN A 228 -6.96 15.78 9.63
N LEU A 229 -7.95 16.48 9.09
CA LEU A 229 -7.74 17.75 8.37
C LEU A 229 -7.16 18.87 9.25
N ASP A 230 -7.46 18.91 10.55
CA ASP A 230 -6.87 19.89 11.48
C ASP A 230 -5.37 19.63 11.72
N GLU A 231 -4.97 18.35 11.80
CA GLU A 231 -3.55 17.98 11.89
C GLU A 231 -2.84 18.19 10.55
N ALA A 232 -3.54 17.93 9.44
CA ALA A 232 -3.06 18.24 8.10
C ALA A 232 -2.78 19.75 7.94
N LEU A 233 -3.67 20.60 8.47
CA LEU A 233 -3.48 22.05 8.50
C LEU A 233 -2.22 22.42 9.30
N THR A 234 -2.01 21.77 10.45
CA THR A 234 -0.80 21.96 11.26
C THR A 234 0.47 21.54 10.51
N TRP A 235 0.44 20.39 9.83
CA TRP A 235 1.58 19.91 9.04
C TRP A 235 1.89 20.82 7.86
N VAL A 236 0.89 21.28 7.11
CA VAL A 236 1.14 22.19 5.99
C VAL A 236 1.65 23.56 6.48
N ASP A 237 1.22 24.04 7.65
CA ASP A 237 1.77 25.26 8.26
C ASP A 237 3.26 25.12 8.62
N ASN A 238 3.66 23.96 9.13
CA ASN A 238 5.07 23.62 9.36
C ASN A 238 5.85 23.52 8.04
N SER A 239 5.24 22.97 6.99
CA SER A 239 5.83 22.96 5.64
C SER A 239 6.08 24.38 5.10
N ILE A 240 5.19 25.33 5.39
CA ILE A 240 5.30 26.71 4.90
C ILE A 240 6.31 27.52 5.71
N SER A 241 6.31 27.36 7.04
CA SER A 241 6.93 28.34 7.95
C SER A 241 7.64 27.73 9.17
N GLY A 242 7.75 26.41 9.26
CA GLY A 242 8.42 25.75 10.37
C GLY A 242 9.90 26.16 10.45
N ALA A 243 10.38 26.41 11.67
CA ALA A 243 11.78 26.81 11.88
C ALA A 243 12.74 25.75 11.33
N PHE A 244 13.75 26.17 10.57
CA PHE A 244 14.77 25.33 9.92
C PHE A 244 14.27 24.33 8.85
N ILE A 245 12.96 24.19 8.66
CA ILE A 245 12.37 23.18 7.76
C ILE A 245 11.44 23.78 6.69
N GLY A 246 10.80 24.91 7.00
CA GLY A 246 9.72 25.48 6.21
C GLY A 246 10.26 26.23 5.00
N GLU A 247 9.63 26.01 3.86
CA GLU A 247 9.94 26.72 2.62
C GLU A 247 8.64 27.13 1.95
N ARG A 248 8.22 28.37 2.18
CA ARG A 248 6.99 28.89 1.59
C ARG A 248 7.06 28.85 0.06
N ASN A 249 6.20 28.06 -0.58
CA ASN A 249 6.17 27.87 -2.03
C ASN A 249 4.74 27.64 -2.55
N PHE A 250 4.56 27.52 -3.86
CA PHE A 250 3.23 27.35 -4.45
C PHE A 250 2.52 26.09 -3.98
N ARG A 251 3.27 24.98 -3.87
CA ARG A 251 2.73 23.66 -3.60
C ARG A 251 2.10 23.59 -2.21
N ASN A 252 2.82 24.04 -1.19
CA ASN A 252 2.31 23.99 0.19
C ASN A 252 1.19 25.01 0.47
N LEU A 253 1.24 26.19 -0.15
CA LEU A 253 0.10 27.12 -0.08
C LEU A 253 -1.14 26.55 -0.80
N SER A 254 -0.98 25.90 -1.94
CA SER A 254 -2.08 25.22 -2.64
C SER A 254 -2.67 24.09 -1.81
N THR A 255 -1.84 23.22 -1.21
CA THR A 255 -2.29 22.18 -0.27
C THR A 255 -3.05 22.81 0.91
N LYS A 256 -2.55 23.90 1.50
CA LYS A 256 -3.24 24.61 2.59
C LYS A 256 -4.61 25.16 2.16
N ALA A 257 -4.71 25.78 0.98
CA ALA A 257 -5.98 26.27 0.47
C ALA A 257 -7.00 25.14 0.26
N GLN A 258 -6.56 23.98 -0.21
CA GLN A 258 -7.43 22.81 -0.38
C GLN A 258 -7.89 22.22 0.96
N ILE A 259 -6.99 22.14 1.96
CA ILE A 259 -7.35 21.73 3.32
C ILE A 259 -8.36 22.70 3.95
N LEU A 260 -8.15 24.01 3.81
CA LEU A 260 -9.08 25.03 4.29
C LEU A 260 -10.46 24.89 3.62
N THR A 261 -10.50 24.57 2.33
CA THR A 261 -11.76 24.28 1.63
C THR A 261 -12.45 23.05 2.22
N ALA A 262 -11.72 21.97 2.46
CA ALA A 262 -12.27 20.74 3.08
C ALA A 262 -12.73 20.95 4.54
N LEU A 263 -12.12 21.90 5.25
CA LEU A 263 -12.52 22.37 6.57
C LEU A 263 -13.68 23.39 6.54
N ASN A 264 -14.34 23.60 5.39
CA ASN A 264 -15.42 24.57 5.21
C ASN A 264 -15.00 26.03 5.51
N LYS A 265 -13.75 26.41 5.18
CA LYS A 265 -13.20 27.77 5.31
C LYS A 265 -12.85 28.38 3.95
N PRO A 266 -13.84 28.62 3.06
CA PRO A 266 -13.59 28.98 1.67
C PRO A 266 -12.96 30.38 1.49
N ASP A 267 -13.25 31.34 2.37
CA ASP A 267 -12.68 32.69 2.24
C ASP A 267 -11.19 32.71 2.59
N GLU A 268 -10.79 31.98 3.64
CA GLU A 268 -9.38 31.76 3.98
C GLU A 268 -8.67 31.00 2.85
N ALA A 269 -9.31 29.94 2.31
CA ALA A 269 -8.76 29.18 1.19
C ALA A 269 -8.49 30.06 -0.04
N LYS A 270 -9.43 30.94 -0.41
CA LYS A 270 -9.27 31.88 -1.52
C LYS A 270 -8.13 32.87 -1.28
N ALA A 271 -7.99 33.38 -0.07
CA ALA A 271 -6.90 34.29 0.29
C ALA A 271 -5.54 33.61 0.13
N ILE A 272 -5.37 32.41 0.67
CA ILE A 272 -4.14 31.61 0.55
C ILE A 272 -3.85 31.26 -0.91
N MET A 273 -4.85 30.84 -1.67
CA MET A 273 -4.63 30.49 -3.08
C MET A 273 -4.24 31.70 -3.92
N LYS A 274 -4.83 32.88 -3.66
CA LYS A 274 -4.41 34.14 -4.29
C LYS A 274 -2.94 34.43 -4.01
N GLU A 275 -2.50 34.22 -2.78
CA GLU A 275 -1.10 34.33 -2.36
C GLU A 275 -0.21 33.35 -3.13
N ALA A 276 -0.62 32.07 -3.22
CA ALA A 276 0.10 31.03 -3.95
C ALA A 276 0.30 31.41 -5.42
N LEU A 277 -0.76 31.85 -6.10
CA LEU A 277 -0.70 32.28 -7.50
C LEU A 277 0.37 33.35 -7.77
N THR A 278 0.59 34.28 -6.83
CA THR A 278 1.60 35.33 -7.00
C THR A 278 3.04 34.83 -6.99
N ILE A 279 3.31 33.71 -6.32
CA ILE A 279 4.68 33.16 -6.20
C ILE A 279 4.94 31.94 -7.08
N GLY A 280 3.88 31.28 -7.57
CA GLY A 280 4.01 30.11 -8.43
C GLY A 280 4.71 30.41 -9.74
N THR A 281 5.40 29.40 -10.28
CA THR A 281 5.95 29.46 -11.64
C THR A 281 4.81 29.44 -12.66
N PRO A 282 5.06 29.82 -13.93
CA PRO A 282 4.05 29.69 -14.98
C PRO A 282 3.52 28.26 -15.12
N ALA A 283 4.37 27.25 -14.89
CA ALA A 283 3.98 25.84 -14.93
C ALA A 283 3.08 25.47 -13.75
N ASP A 284 3.40 25.89 -12.53
CA ASP A 284 2.58 25.62 -11.34
C ASP A 284 1.16 26.17 -11.49
N VAL A 285 1.06 27.44 -11.86
CA VAL A 285 -0.22 28.13 -12.05
C VAL A 285 -1.02 27.49 -13.18
N HIS A 286 -0.36 27.12 -14.29
CA HIS A 286 -1.00 26.43 -15.39
C HIS A 286 -1.54 25.05 -14.96
N ASN A 287 -0.77 24.27 -14.22
CA ASN A 287 -1.19 22.95 -13.75
C ASN A 287 -2.37 23.03 -12.79
N TYR A 288 -2.38 24.01 -11.89
CA TYR A 288 -3.53 24.25 -11.01
C TYR A 288 -4.80 24.62 -11.80
N ALA A 289 -4.70 25.51 -12.80
CA ALA A 289 -5.83 25.82 -13.66
C ALA A 289 -6.35 24.58 -14.43
N ARG A 290 -5.45 23.67 -14.84
CA ARG A 290 -5.87 22.39 -15.44
C ARG A 290 -6.61 21.49 -14.44
N GLN A 291 -6.22 21.47 -13.17
CA GLN A 291 -6.97 20.72 -12.14
C GLN A 291 -8.39 21.30 -11.97
N LEU A 292 -8.55 22.62 -12.01
CA LEU A 292 -9.86 23.27 -11.96
C LEU A 292 -10.75 22.86 -13.16
N LEU A 293 -10.19 22.72 -14.36
CA LEU A 293 -10.93 22.19 -15.51
C LEU A 293 -11.41 20.74 -15.30
N ILE A 294 -10.57 19.86 -14.74
CA ILE A 294 -10.97 18.48 -14.40
C ILE A 294 -12.13 18.48 -13.39
N GLN A 295 -12.12 19.42 -12.45
CA GLN A 295 -13.20 19.64 -11.49
C GLN A 295 -14.42 20.37 -12.09
N LYS A 296 -14.45 20.64 -13.40
CA LYS A 296 -15.51 21.36 -14.12
C LYS A 296 -15.71 22.81 -13.64
N LYS A 297 -14.71 23.40 -13.01
CA LYS A 297 -14.69 24.81 -12.57
C LYS A 297 -14.17 25.72 -13.68
N ASN A 298 -14.85 25.70 -14.82
CA ASN A 298 -14.35 26.30 -16.08
C ASN A 298 -14.07 27.80 -15.97
N GLN A 299 -14.95 28.54 -15.28
CA GLN A 299 -14.78 29.99 -15.10
C GLN A 299 -13.56 30.31 -14.22
N GLU A 300 -13.41 29.63 -13.08
CA GLU A 300 -12.25 29.79 -12.19
C GLU A 300 -10.96 29.41 -12.90
N ALA A 301 -10.95 28.31 -13.67
CA ALA A 301 -9.80 27.88 -14.45
C ALA A 301 -9.38 28.95 -15.46
N PHE A 302 -10.35 29.53 -16.18
CA PHE A 302 -10.08 30.62 -17.13
C PHE A 302 -9.45 31.83 -16.44
N GLU A 303 -9.96 32.26 -15.29
CA GLU A 303 -9.41 33.38 -14.52
C GLU A 303 -7.97 33.13 -14.09
N VAL A 304 -7.64 31.90 -13.66
CA VAL A 304 -6.27 31.50 -13.32
C VAL A 304 -5.36 31.47 -14.56
N PHE A 305 -5.82 30.94 -15.70
CA PHE A 305 -5.05 30.98 -16.95
C PHE A 305 -4.80 32.41 -17.41
N LYS A 306 -5.80 33.29 -17.29
CA LYS A 306 -5.67 34.71 -17.60
C LYS A 306 -4.66 35.39 -16.68
N PHE A 307 -4.76 35.16 -15.37
CA PHE A 307 -3.78 35.67 -14.41
C PHE A 307 -2.34 35.24 -14.77
N ASN A 308 -2.15 33.98 -15.15
CA ASN A 308 -0.85 33.46 -15.56
C ASN A 308 -0.32 34.16 -16.83
N TYR A 309 -1.19 34.35 -17.83
CA TYR A 309 -0.85 35.06 -19.06
C TYR A 309 -0.53 36.53 -18.82
N ASP A 310 -1.31 37.23 -17.99
CA ASP A 310 -1.07 38.65 -17.69
C ASP A 310 0.31 38.86 -17.04
N ARG A 311 0.76 37.92 -16.20
CA ARG A 311 2.09 37.96 -15.55
C ARG A 311 3.22 37.47 -16.46
N ASN A 312 2.95 36.54 -17.37
CA ASN A 312 3.95 35.90 -18.24
C ASN A 312 3.44 35.82 -19.69
N PRO A 313 3.25 36.96 -20.37
CA PRO A 313 2.57 37.00 -21.66
C PRO A 313 3.40 36.33 -22.75
N ASN A 314 2.68 35.74 -23.72
CA ASN A 314 3.25 35.21 -24.97
C ASN A 314 4.33 34.13 -24.78
N THR A 315 4.17 33.26 -23.79
CA THR A 315 4.94 32.02 -23.68
C THR A 315 4.10 30.84 -24.15
N PHE A 316 4.76 29.72 -24.49
CA PHE A 316 4.07 28.49 -24.87
C PHE A 316 3.00 28.10 -23.82
N THR A 317 3.42 28.03 -22.55
CA THR A 317 2.56 27.63 -21.42
C THR A 317 1.36 28.55 -21.23
N THR A 318 1.54 29.86 -21.34
CA THR A 318 0.45 30.81 -21.10
C THR A 318 -0.50 30.95 -22.28
N ASN A 319 0.00 30.86 -23.52
CA ASN A 319 -0.83 30.76 -24.72
C ASN A 319 -1.65 29.46 -24.71
N MET A 320 -1.04 28.32 -24.38
CA MET A 320 -1.77 27.06 -24.21
C MET A 320 -2.82 27.14 -23.10
N GLY A 321 -2.51 27.85 -22.00
CA GLY A 321 -3.45 28.08 -20.91
C GLY A 321 -4.70 28.84 -21.37
N LEU A 322 -4.52 29.97 -22.05
CA LEU A 322 -5.66 30.74 -22.58
C LEU A 322 -6.42 29.99 -23.67
N SER A 323 -5.74 29.22 -24.52
CA SER A 323 -6.40 28.34 -25.49
C SER A 323 -7.38 27.39 -24.80
N ARG A 324 -6.92 26.67 -23.77
CA ARG A 324 -7.75 25.77 -22.96
C ARG A 324 -8.87 26.50 -22.21
N GLY A 325 -8.55 27.62 -21.56
CA GLY A 325 -9.53 28.41 -20.82
C GLY A 325 -10.67 28.93 -21.69
N TYR A 326 -10.36 29.51 -22.86
CA TYR A 326 -11.40 29.96 -23.79
C TYR A 326 -12.20 28.80 -24.37
N SER A 327 -11.57 27.65 -24.64
CA SER A 327 -12.26 26.45 -25.09
C SER A 327 -13.30 25.98 -24.07
N ALA A 328 -12.92 25.93 -22.79
CA ALA A 328 -13.79 25.51 -21.69
C ALA A 328 -15.02 26.41 -21.50
N LEU A 329 -14.96 27.65 -22.00
CA LEU A 329 -16.06 28.62 -22.01
C LEU A 329 -16.82 28.63 -23.35
N GLY A 330 -16.55 27.69 -24.25
CA GLY A 330 -17.18 27.58 -25.58
C GLY A 330 -16.70 28.62 -26.60
N ASN A 331 -15.67 29.40 -26.29
CA ASN A 331 -15.13 30.42 -27.20
C ASN A 331 -14.00 29.85 -28.06
N TYR A 332 -14.35 28.91 -28.94
CA TYR A 332 -13.38 28.19 -29.77
C TYR A 332 -12.60 29.11 -30.72
N LYS A 333 -13.21 30.23 -31.16
CA LYS A 333 -12.53 31.22 -32.01
C LYS A 333 -11.35 31.88 -31.27
N LYS A 334 -11.56 32.34 -30.03
CA LYS A 334 -10.46 32.88 -29.21
C LYS A 334 -9.48 31.79 -28.81
N ALA A 335 -9.97 30.59 -28.46
CA ALA A 335 -9.10 29.47 -28.13
C ALA A 335 -8.12 29.12 -29.27
N LEU A 336 -8.62 29.14 -30.51
CA LEU A 336 -7.84 28.91 -31.72
C LEU A 336 -6.78 30.00 -31.94
N GLU A 337 -7.10 31.27 -31.67
CA GLU A 337 -6.12 32.36 -31.74
C GLU A 337 -4.91 32.10 -30.85
N TYR A 338 -5.14 31.71 -29.59
CA TYR A 338 -4.06 31.42 -28.65
C TYR A 338 -3.34 30.11 -28.95
N ALA A 339 -4.03 29.09 -29.47
CA ALA A 339 -3.38 27.85 -29.93
C ALA A 339 -2.40 28.12 -31.08
N ASN A 340 -2.79 28.96 -32.04
CA ASN A 340 -1.91 29.38 -33.14
C ASN A 340 -0.69 30.18 -32.64
N LYS A 341 -0.85 31.01 -31.60
CA LYS A 341 0.29 31.71 -30.95
C LYS A 341 1.22 30.73 -30.23
N ALA A 342 0.70 29.66 -29.65
CA ALA A 342 1.50 28.64 -28.96
C ALA A 342 2.30 27.75 -29.92
N LEU A 343 1.77 27.45 -31.12
CA LEU A 343 2.39 26.51 -32.06
C LEU A 343 3.88 26.79 -32.37
N PRO A 344 4.29 28.02 -32.78
CA PRO A 344 5.71 28.31 -33.05
C PRO A 344 6.58 28.32 -31.79
N GLN A 345 5.97 28.27 -30.59
CA GLN A 345 6.65 28.30 -29.30
C GLN A 345 6.80 26.89 -28.68
N SER A 346 6.39 25.85 -29.40
CA SER A 346 6.40 24.47 -28.90
C SER A 346 7.82 24.05 -28.49
N PRO A 347 8.03 23.58 -27.24
CA PRO A 347 9.37 23.27 -26.73
C PRO A 347 9.97 22.00 -27.35
N ASP A 348 9.13 21.11 -27.87
CA ASP A 348 9.53 19.87 -28.52
C ASP A 348 8.49 19.41 -29.56
N ASN A 349 8.84 18.37 -30.31
CA ASN A 349 8.00 17.85 -31.38
C ASN A 349 6.69 17.22 -30.89
N GLY A 350 6.68 16.62 -29.69
CA GLY A 350 5.46 16.05 -29.10
C GLY A 350 4.45 17.14 -28.75
N ASN A 351 4.93 18.23 -28.13
CA ASN A 351 4.11 19.41 -27.86
C ASN A 351 3.57 20.05 -29.15
N LYS A 352 4.40 20.15 -30.19
CA LYS A 352 3.98 20.67 -31.50
C LYS A 352 2.81 19.86 -32.08
N ILE A 353 2.94 18.54 -32.15
CA ILE A 353 1.88 17.64 -32.65
C ILE A 353 0.60 17.79 -31.83
N ASN A 354 0.72 17.90 -30.50
CA ASN A 354 -0.43 18.10 -29.63
C ASN A 354 -1.14 19.45 -29.91
N VAL A 355 -0.38 20.52 -30.14
CA VAL A 355 -0.95 21.84 -30.47
C VAL A 355 -1.65 21.80 -31.84
N GLU A 356 -1.06 21.15 -32.84
CA GLU A 356 -1.68 20.96 -34.17
C GLU A 356 -3.01 20.20 -34.07
N LYS A 357 -3.08 19.16 -33.22
CA LYS A 357 -4.33 18.44 -32.93
C LYS A 357 -5.37 19.37 -32.28
N ILE A 358 -4.96 20.17 -31.29
CA ILE A 358 -5.83 21.15 -30.62
C ILE A 358 -6.36 22.18 -31.61
N ILE A 359 -5.51 22.73 -32.48
CA ILE A 359 -5.89 23.67 -33.54
C ILE A 359 -6.97 23.06 -34.45
N LYS A 360 -6.78 21.80 -34.89
CA LYS A 360 -7.77 21.10 -35.71
C LYS A 360 -9.11 20.97 -34.99
N MET A 361 -9.10 20.49 -33.75
CA MET A 361 -10.33 20.31 -32.96
C MET A 361 -11.08 21.64 -32.75
N LEU A 362 -10.36 22.70 -32.40
CA LEU A 362 -10.94 24.03 -32.21
C LEU A 362 -11.50 24.60 -33.52
N GLY A 363 -10.84 24.35 -34.66
CA GLY A 363 -11.33 24.70 -35.99
C GLY A 363 -12.64 23.99 -36.37
N GLU A 364 -12.87 22.79 -35.81
CA GLU A 364 -14.12 22.03 -35.93
C GLU A 364 -15.17 22.42 -34.87
N GLY A 365 -14.89 23.42 -34.02
CA GLY A 365 -15.78 23.85 -32.93
C GLY A 365 -15.90 22.85 -31.79
N LYS A 366 -14.86 22.03 -31.57
CA LYS A 366 -14.81 21.03 -30.50
C LYS A 366 -13.98 21.52 -29.33
N ASP A 367 -14.43 21.20 -28.11
CA ASP A 367 -13.67 21.45 -26.90
C ASP A 367 -12.41 20.56 -26.83
N VAL A 368 -11.35 21.08 -26.19
CA VAL A 368 -10.03 20.43 -26.10
C VAL A 368 -9.62 20.03 -24.69
N ASN A 369 -10.53 20.12 -23.72
CA ASN A 369 -10.27 19.84 -22.31
C ASN A 369 -10.75 18.47 -21.87
#